data_AF-A0A1A0QT52-F1
#
_entry.id   AF-A0A1A0QT52-F1
#
_cell.length_a   1.000
_cell.length_b   1.000
_cell.length_c   1.000
_cell.angle_alpha   90.00
_cell.angle_beta   90.00
_cell.angle_gamma   90.00
#
_symmetry.space_group_name_H-M   'P 1'
#
loop_
_entity.id
_entity.type
_entity.pdbx_description
1 polymer ?
#
loop_
_entity_poly.entity_id
_entity_poly.type
_entity_poly.pdbx_seq_one_letter_code
_entity_poly.pdbx_strand_id
1 'polypeptide(L)'
;MSMQVTPDGLRLAAGSDESTAVALTDRAGLLGSSGAGATVSAVEAVYAALACVRTDQTTYLQASAESLRSGAVNYEESDVEGARGIARTM
;
A
#
# COMPACT_ATOMS: atom_id res chain seq x y z
N MET A 1 -5.10 10.65 16.52
CA MET A 1 -5.70 9.35 16.16
C MET A 1 -4.63 8.30 16.45
N SER A 2 -4.71 7.62 17.60
CA SER A 2 -3.73 6.59 17.98
C SER A 2 -4.06 5.35 17.15
N MET A 3 -3.19 4.99 16.22
CA MET A 3 -3.20 3.68 15.61
C MET A 3 -2.83 2.71 16.74
N GLN A 4 -3.84 2.09 17.35
CA GLN A 4 -3.59 1.05 18.34
C GLN A 4 -2.78 -0.03 17.62
N VAL A 5 -1.59 -0.35 18.13
CA VAL A 5 -0.73 -1.40 17.58
C VAL A 5 -1.39 -2.73 17.94
N THR A 6 -2.45 -3.07 17.22
CA THR A 6 -3.13 -4.36 17.29
C THR A 6 -2.94 -5.08 15.96
N PRO A 7 -2.86 -6.43 15.96
CA PRO A 7 -2.78 -7.20 14.73
C PRO A 7 -3.91 -6.86 13.74
N ASP A 8 -5.13 -6.67 14.24
CA ASP A 8 -6.29 -6.32 13.42
C ASP A 8 -6.19 -4.90 12.85
N GLY A 9 -5.66 -3.94 13.61
CA GLY A 9 -5.41 -2.59 13.12
C GLY A 9 -4.39 -2.56 11.98
N LEU A 10 -3.34 -3.39 12.08
CA LEU A 10 -2.32 -3.55 11.03
C LEU A 10 -2.91 -4.21 9.77
N ARG A 11 -3.76 -5.24 9.93
CA ARG A 11 -4.44 -5.88 8.80
C ARG A 11 -5.42 -4.93 8.09
N LEU A 12 -6.17 -4.12 8.85
CA LEU A 12 -7.08 -3.12 8.29
C LEU A 12 -6.32 -2.06 7.50
N ALA A 13 -5.19 -1.58 8.02
CA ALA A 13 -4.33 -0.65 7.30
C ALA A 13 -3.77 -1.29 6.01
N ALA A 14 -3.31 -2.54 6.06
CA ALA A 14 -2.82 -3.25 4.88
C ALA A 14 -3.90 -3.39 3.79
N GLY A 15 -5.14 -3.73 4.18
CA GLY A 15 -6.27 -3.80 3.24
C GLY A 15 -6.63 -2.43 2.64
N SER A 16 -6.49 -1.35 3.40
CA SER A 16 -6.66 0.02 2.90
C SER A 16 -5.60 0.38 1.86
N ASP A 17 -4.35 0.00 2.09
CA ASP A 17 -3.24 0.24 1.15
C ASP A 17 -3.44 -0.54 -0.15
N GLU A 18 -3.86 -1.80 -0.08
CA GLU A 18 -4.20 -2.60 -1.27
C GLU A 18 -5.38 -2.01 -2.05
N SER A 19 -6.46 -1.61 -1.36
CA SER A 19 -7.60 -0.95 -2.02
C SER A 19 -7.17 0.34 -2.72
N THR A 20 -6.22 1.07 -2.14
CA THR A 20 -5.69 2.31 -2.72
C THR A 20 -4.80 2.02 -3.93
N ALA A 21 -3.98 0.97 -3.87
CA ALA A 21 -3.14 0.51 -4.97
C ALA A 21 -3.96 0.08 -6.20
N VAL A 22 -5.08 -0.63 -5.97
CA VAL A 22 -6.03 -1.01 -7.03
C VAL A 22 -6.66 0.24 -7.66
N ALA A 23 -7.14 1.18 -6.84
CA ALA A 23 -7.77 2.41 -7.33
C ALA A 23 -6.82 3.31 -8.16
N LEU A 24 -5.52 3.32 -7.84
CA LEU A 24 -4.50 4.02 -8.62
C LEU A 24 -4.27 3.38 -10.00
N THR A 25 -4.34 2.06 -10.07
CA THR A 25 -4.21 1.30 -11.32
C THR A 25 -5.42 1.55 -12.23
N ASP A 26 -6.64 1.49 -11.70
CA ASP A 26 -7.88 1.69 -12.48
C ASP A 26 -7.99 3.09 -13.11
N ARG A 27 -7.48 4.12 -12.42
CA ARG A 27 -7.48 5.51 -12.95
C ARG A 27 -6.44 5.75 -14.05
N ALA A 28 -5.56 4.79 -14.36
CA ALA A 28 -4.59 4.90 -15.44
C ALA A 28 -5.20 4.86 -16.85
N GLY A 29 -6.42 4.31 -17.01
CA GLY A 29 -7.04 4.09 -18.33
C GLY A 29 -7.81 5.27 -18.97
N LEU A 30 -7.84 6.47 -18.36
CA LEU A 30 -8.84 7.50 -18.66
C LEU A 30 -8.26 8.81 -19.24
N LEU A 31 -7.45 8.79 -20.30
CA LEU A 31 -6.87 10.03 -20.85
C LEU A 31 -6.84 10.03 -22.39
N GLY A 32 -7.85 10.67 -22.99
CA GLY A 32 -7.98 10.90 -24.43
C GLY A 32 -7.13 12.08 -24.92
N SER A 33 -6.61 11.98 -26.14
CA SER A 33 -5.72 12.96 -26.76
C SER A 33 -6.48 14.02 -27.57
N SER A 34 -6.08 15.29 -27.46
CA SER A 34 -6.45 16.32 -28.45
C SER A 34 -5.38 17.41 -28.61
N GLY A 35 -4.88 17.58 -29.85
CA GLY A 35 -4.45 18.89 -30.39
C GLY A 35 -2.95 19.22 -30.51
N ALA A 36 -2.48 19.35 -31.76
CA ALA A 36 -1.13 19.50 -32.34
C ALA A 36 -0.04 20.40 -31.69
N GLY A 37 1.22 19.93 -31.82
CA GLY A 37 2.46 20.73 -31.95
C GLY A 37 3.21 21.06 -30.65
N ALA A 38 4.33 20.37 -30.36
CA ALA A 38 5.23 20.50 -29.18
C ALA A 38 4.59 20.35 -27.78
N THR A 39 3.36 20.85 -27.61
CA THR A 39 2.47 20.64 -26.48
C THR A 39 1.96 19.20 -26.42
N VAL A 40 1.70 18.54 -27.56
CA VAL A 40 1.32 17.11 -27.59
C VAL A 40 2.42 16.24 -27.00
N SER A 41 3.67 16.39 -27.45
CA SER A 41 4.80 15.63 -26.91
C SER A 41 5.07 15.95 -25.44
N ALA A 42 4.84 17.20 -25.02
CA ALA A 42 4.94 17.58 -23.61
C ALA A 42 3.83 16.95 -22.76
N VAL A 43 2.60 16.91 -23.28
CA VAL A 43 1.45 16.26 -22.63
C VAL A 43 1.65 14.75 -22.57
N GLU A 44 2.16 14.11 -23.64
CA GLU A 44 2.55 12.70 -23.65
C GLU A 44 3.67 12.41 -22.64
N ALA A 45 4.68 13.26 -22.54
CA ALA A 45 5.74 13.13 -21.54
C ALA A 45 5.21 13.26 -20.11
N VAL A 46 4.27 14.18 -19.86
CA VAL A 46 3.58 14.30 -18.56
C VAL A 46 2.73 13.06 -18.27
N TYR A 47 2.05 12.49 -19.27
CA TYR A 47 1.30 11.25 -19.09
C TYR A 47 2.20 10.05 -18.80
N ALA A 48 3.33 9.93 -19.49
CA ALA A 48 4.32 8.89 -19.21
C ALA A 48 4.90 9.03 -17.79
N ALA A 49 5.23 10.27 -17.37
CA ALA A 49 5.67 10.55 -16.01
C ALA A 49 4.59 10.20 -14.98
N LEU A 50 3.32 10.53 -15.25
CA LEU A 50 2.20 10.21 -14.37
C LEU A 50 1.98 8.69 -14.25
N ALA A 51 2.11 7.95 -15.35
CA ALA A 51 2.02 6.48 -15.34
C ALA A 51 3.16 5.85 -14.52
N CYS A 52 4.37 6.39 -14.65
CA CYS A 52 5.53 5.97 -13.85
C CYS A 52 5.27 6.22 -12.35
N VAL A 53 4.88 7.43 -11.97
CA VAL A 53 4.58 7.79 -10.57
C VAL A 53 3.48 6.92 -9.98
N ARG A 54 2.41 6.61 -10.74
CA ARG A 54 1.35 5.71 -10.28
C ARG A 54 1.85 4.28 -10.06
N THR A 55 2.76 3.82 -10.90
CA THR A 55 3.40 2.51 -10.75
C THR A 55 4.26 2.45 -9.49
N ASP A 56 5.05 3.50 -9.24
CA ASP A 56 5.87 3.63 -8.03
C ASP A 56 5.01 3.68 -6.77
N GLN A 57 3.93 4.46 -6.78
CA GLN A 57 2.97 4.55 -5.67
C GLN A 57 2.29 3.21 -5.38
N THR A 58 1.89 2.49 -6.42
CA THR A 58 1.28 1.15 -6.30
C THR A 58 2.27 0.17 -5.67
N THR A 59 3.53 0.18 -6.14
CA THR A 59 4.59 -0.67 -5.60
C THR A 59 4.86 -0.36 -4.12
N TYR A 60 4.93 0.92 -3.76
CA TYR A 60 5.11 1.34 -2.39
C TYR A 60 3.97 0.87 -1.48
N LEU A 61 2.71 1.04 -1.91
CA LEU A 61 1.53 0.61 -1.14
C LEU A 61 1.49 -0.90 -0.96
N GLN A 62 1.84 -1.66 -2.00
CA GLN A 62 1.94 -3.13 -1.90
C GLN A 62 3.01 -3.56 -0.88
N ALA A 63 4.20 -2.95 -0.93
CA ALA A 63 5.26 -3.22 0.03
C ALA A 63 4.85 -2.81 1.46
N SER A 64 4.12 -1.69 1.61
CA SER A 64 3.59 -1.26 2.90
C SER A 64 2.58 -2.27 3.46
N ALA A 65 1.63 -2.73 2.63
CA ALA A 65 0.66 -3.75 3.01
C ALA A 65 1.34 -5.06 3.45
N GLU A 66 2.39 -5.49 2.74
CA GLU A 66 3.18 -6.67 3.13
C GLU A 66 3.87 -6.48 4.48
N SER A 67 4.51 -5.32 4.69
CA SER A 67 5.15 -4.98 5.96
C SER A 67 4.16 -4.96 7.13
N LEU A 68 2.97 -4.39 6.91
CA LEU A 68 1.90 -4.34 7.92
C LEU A 68 1.37 -5.75 8.26
N ARG A 69 1.20 -6.63 7.27
CA ARG A 69 0.83 -8.03 7.51
C ARG A 69 1.90 -8.79 8.30
N SER A 70 3.16 -8.63 7.91
CA SER A 70 4.27 -9.24 8.63
C SER A 70 4.33 -8.74 10.07
N GLY A 71 4.14 -7.43 10.29
CA GLY A 71 4.06 -6.83 11.61
C GLY A 71 2.92 -7.42 12.46
N ALA A 72 1.75 -7.66 11.86
CA ALA A 72 0.62 -8.29 12.55
C ALA A 72 0.94 -9.72 13.01
N VAL A 73 1.56 -10.52 12.14
CA VAL A 73 1.99 -11.90 12.47
C VAL A 73 3.02 -11.88 13.59
N ASN A 74 4.05 -11.04 13.49
CA ASN A 74 5.10 -10.96 14.51
C ASN A 74 4.55 -10.55 15.88
N TYR A 75 3.53 -9.67 15.90
CA TYR A 75 2.88 -9.25 17.14
C TYR A 75 2.12 -10.42 17.79
N GLU A 76 1.35 -11.17 17.00
CA GLU A 76 0.63 -12.35 17.49
C GLU A 76 1.57 -13.45 17.97
N GLU A 77 2.65 -13.72 17.24
CA GLU A 77 3.66 -14.68 17.67
C GLU A 77 4.30 -14.28 18.99
N SER A 78 4.69 -13.00 19.12
CA SER A 78 5.26 -12.47 20.37
C SER A 78 4.29 -12.57 21.54
N ASP A 79 3.00 -12.30 21.31
CA ASP A 79 1.95 -12.41 22.34
C ASP A 79 1.74 -13.87 22.78
N VAL A 80 1.65 -14.80 21.83
CA VAL A 80 1.52 -16.24 22.10
C VAL A 80 2.74 -16.79 22.84
N GLU A 81 3.95 -16.41 22.42
CA GLU A 81 5.18 -16.80 23.11
C GLU A 81 5.23 -16.24 24.53
N GLY A 82 4.85 -14.98 24.72
CA GLY A 82 4.72 -14.35 26.03
C GLY A 82 3.76 -15.11 26.94
N ALA A 83 2.57 -15.43 26.44
CA ALA A 83 1.55 -16.19 27.17
C ALA A 83 2.06 -17.59 27.57
N ARG A 84 2.74 -18.30 26.65
CA ARG A 84 3.37 -19.61 26.94
C ARG A 84 4.49 -19.50 27.97
N GLY A 85 5.27 -18.43 27.93
CA GLY A 85 6.31 -18.15 28.91
C GLY A 85 5.74 -18.03 30.32
N ILE A 86 4.70 -17.22 30.49
CA ILE A 86 3.99 -17.05 31.77
C ILE A 86 3.42 -18.38 32.26
N ALA A 87 2.72 -19.11 31.39
CA ALA A 87 2.11 -20.40 31.72
C ALA A 87 3.12 -21.48 32.13
N ARG A 88 4.39 -21.38 31.68
CA ARG A 88 5.46 -22.30 32.09
C ARG A 88 6.06 -21.94 33.45
N THR A 89 6.01 -20.67 33.82
CA THR A 89 6.58 -20.16 35.08
C THR A 89 5.61 -20.19 36.27
N MET A 90 4.32 -20.41 36.01
CA MET A 90 3.28 -20.63 37.01
C MET A 90 3.08 -22.11 37.28
#